data_AF-A0A1B6FLH0-F1
#
_entry.id   AF-A0A1B6FLH0-F1
#
_cell.length_a   1.000
_cell.length_b   1.000
_cell.length_c   1.000
_cell.angle_alpha   90.00
_cell.angle_beta   90.00
_cell.angle_gamma   90.00
#
_symmetry.space_group_name_H-M   'P 1'
#
loop_
_entity.id
_entity.type
_entity.pdbx_description
1 polymer ?
#
loop_
_entity_poly.entity_id
_entity_poly.type
_entity_poly.pdbx_seq_one_letter_code
_entity_poly.pdbx_strand_id
1 'polypeptide(L)'
;ILNKLTPDNFEKLLNELIGLDINTVDRLKGLALLTLQKAADDPKFSNLYAQLCKRLDELLPNFNPADQPSTFRNLLANTCENEFNNRSQKCESDKKIFDEEERKLRTKQRILGNFKF
;
A
#
# COMPACT_ATOMS: atom_id res chain seq x y z
N ILE A 1 2.06 11.12 12.26
CA ILE A 1 0.68 10.89 12.76
C ILE A 1 0.35 9.41 12.72
N LEU A 2 0.29 8.77 11.54
CA LEU A 2 -0.09 7.34 11.39
C LEU A 2 0.78 6.33 12.17
N ASN A 3 2.09 6.55 12.32
CA ASN A 3 2.98 5.65 13.08
C ASN A 3 2.64 5.52 14.58
N LYS A 4 1.84 6.43 15.13
CA LYS A 4 1.46 6.42 16.55
C LYS A 4 0.03 5.94 16.76
N LEU A 5 -0.66 5.47 15.72
CA LEU A 5 -2.08 5.13 15.77
C LEU A 5 -2.33 3.95 16.73
N THR A 6 -3.09 4.22 17.80
CA THR A 6 -3.60 3.24 18.75
C THR A 6 -5.07 3.52 19.03
N PRO A 7 -5.84 2.56 19.58
CA PRO A 7 -7.23 2.79 19.94
C PRO A 7 -7.40 4.00 20.88
N ASP A 8 -6.48 4.15 21.85
CA ASP A 8 -6.56 5.21 22.87
C ASP A 8 -6.36 6.63 22.32
N ASN A 9 -5.62 6.77 21.22
CA ASN A 9 -5.31 8.07 20.63
C ASN A 9 -5.97 8.30 19.26
N PHE A 10 -6.84 7.39 18.83
CA PHE A 10 -7.49 7.40 17.52
C PHE A 10 -8.17 8.73 17.22
N GLU A 11 -9.10 9.16 18.10
CA GLU A 11 -9.86 10.40 17.91
C GLU A 11 -8.95 11.64 17.89
N LYS A 12 -7.89 11.65 18.72
CA LYS A 12 -6.92 12.74 18.72
C LYS A 12 -6.15 12.81 17.40
N LEU A 13 -5.63 11.68 16.92
CA LEU A 13 -4.86 11.63 15.68
C LEU A 13 -5.75 11.87 14.45
N LEU A 14 -7.01 11.43 14.48
CA LEU A 14 -8.00 11.74 13.44
C LEU A 14 -8.21 13.25 13.32
N ASN A 15 -8.43 13.94 14.46
CA ASN A 15 -8.58 15.39 14.48
C ASN A 15 -7.31 16.11 14.00
N GLU A 16 -6.12 15.65 14.40
CA GLU A 16 -4.86 16.17 13.86
C GLU A 16 -4.78 15.99 12.34
N LEU A 17 -5.26 14.85 11.81
CA LEU A 17 -5.25 14.54 10.38
C LEU A 17 -6.20 15.44 9.59
N ILE A 18 -7.40 15.69 10.11
CA ILE A 18 -8.40 16.60 9.51
C ILE A 18 -7.95 18.05 9.60
N GLY A 19 -7.22 18.40 10.67
CA GLY A 19 -6.61 19.71 10.83
C GLY A 19 -5.45 19.98 9.86
N LEU A 20 -4.91 18.94 9.21
CA LEU A 20 -4.07 19.15 8.03
C LEU A 20 -4.98 19.58 6.88
N ASP A 21 -4.62 20.66 6.20
CA ASP A 21 -5.39 21.25 5.10
C ASP A 21 -5.41 20.32 3.86
N ILE A 22 -6.10 19.18 3.93
CA ILE A 22 -6.18 18.16 2.88
C ILE A 22 -7.32 18.53 1.94
N ASN A 23 -7.09 19.61 1.19
CA ASN A 23 -8.07 20.23 0.30
C ASN A 23 -7.80 19.98 -1.19
N THR A 24 -6.82 19.13 -1.54
CA THR A 24 -6.52 18.76 -2.92
C THR A 24 -6.58 17.26 -3.15
N VAL A 25 -6.91 16.86 -4.38
CA VAL A 25 -6.97 15.45 -4.78
C VAL A 25 -5.63 14.75 -4.58
N ASP A 26 -4.50 15.42 -4.85
CA ASP A 26 -3.17 14.86 -4.64
C ASP A 26 -2.87 14.58 -3.15
N ARG A 27 -3.30 15.48 -2.25
CA ARG A 27 -3.15 15.27 -0.81
C ARG A 27 -4.04 14.12 -0.32
N LEU A 28 -5.27 14.01 -0.82
CA LEU A 28 -6.15 12.88 -0.54
C LEU A 28 -5.55 11.55 -1.00
N LYS A 29 -4.98 11.52 -2.21
CA LYS A 29 -4.31 10.34 -2.76
C LYS A 29 -3.10 9.94 -1.92
N GLY A 30 -2.27 10.91 -1.53
CA GLY A 30 -1.13 10.68 -0.63
C GLY A 30 -1.56 10.10 0.71
N LEU A 31 -2.65 10.63 1.29
CA LEU A 31 -3.19 10.11 2.54
C LEU A 31 -3.74 8.68 2.40
N ALA A 32 -4.50 8.40 1.33
CA ALA A 32 -5.01 7.06 1.04
C ALA A 32 -3.87 6.03 0.93
N LEU A 33 -2.82 6.38 0.19
CA LEU A 33 -1.63 5.53 0.02
C LEU A 33 -0.93 5.25 1.36
N LEU A 34 -0.65 6.30 2.14
CA LEU A 34 0.05 6.16 3.43
C LEU A 34 -0.77 5.33 4.43
N THR A 35 -2.09 5.49 4.43
CA THR A 35 -2.98 4.73 5.32
C THR A 35 -3.01 3.25 4.94
N LEU A 36 -3.09 2.94 3.64
CA LEU A 36 -3.05 1.56 3.15
C LEU A 36 -1.69 0.88 3.39
N GLN A 37 -0.59 1.60 3.15
CA GLN A 37 0.75 1.07 3.44
C GLN A 37 0.91 0.75 4.93
N LYS A 38 0.47 1.67 5.81
CA LYS A 38 0.53 1.44 7.25
C LYS A 38 -0.36 0.28 7.70
N ALA A 39 -1.54 0.11 7.11
CA ALA A 39 -2.39 -1.04 7.37
C ALA A 39 -1.75 -2.36 6.93
N ALA A 40 -1.01 -2.36 5.82
CA ALA A 40 -0.28 -3.53 5.34
C ALA A 40 0.95 -3.86 6.21
N ASP A 41 1.67 -2.84 6.72
CA ASP A 41 2.81 -3.01 7.63
C ASP A 41 2.38 -3.54 9.00
N ASP A 42 1.22 -3.08 9.51
CA ASP A 42 0.70 -3.38 10.84
C ASP A 42 -0.65 -4.13 10.79
N PRO A 43 -0.70 -5.38 10.30
CA PRO A 43 -1.96 -6.10 10.07
C PRO A 43 -2.78 -6.31 11.36
N LYS A 44 -2.14 -6.33 12.52
CA LYS A 44 -2.80 -6.37 13.85
C LYS A 44 -3.73 -5.18 14.11
N PHE A 45 -3.50 -4.04 13.46
CA PHE A 45 -4.29 -2.83 13.58
C PHE A 45 -5.17 -2.58 12.34
N SER A 46 -5.33 -3.56 11.44
CA SER A 46 -6.13 -3.44 10.21
C SER A 46 -7.53 -2.88 10.46
N ASN A 47 -8.20 -3.31 11.53
CA ASN A 47 -9.53 -2.82 11.89
C ASN A 47 -9.50 -1.31 12.24
N LEU A 48 -8.46 -0.85 12.95
CA LEU A 48 -8.30 0.55 13.31
C LEU A 48 -8.05 1.42 12.06
N TYR A 49 -7.25 0.94 11.11
CA TYR A 49 -7.05 1.63 9.83
C TYR A 49 -8.32 1.63 8.96
N ALA A 50 -9.11 0.55 8.97
CA ALA A 50 -10.39 0.52 8.27
C ALA A 50 -11.39 1.55 8.85
N GLN A 51 -11.44 1.68 10.17
CA GLN A 51 -12.22 2.72 10.84
C GLN A 51 -11.72 4.12 10.50
N LEU A 52 -10.39 4.32 10.44
CA LEU A 52 -9.80 5.57 10.01
C LEU A 52 -10.25 5.94 8.60
N CYS A 53 -10.14 5.02 7.64
CA CYS A 53 -10.59 5.23 6.26
C CYS A 53 -12.07 5.64 6.20
N LYS A 54 -12.93 4.99 6.98
CA LYS A 54 -14.35 5.35 7.04
C LYS A 54 -14.57 6.77 7.55
N ARG A 55 -13.94 7.14 8.67
CA ARG A 55 -14.08 8.49 9.23
C ARG A 55 -13.52 9.56 8.29
N LEU A 56 -12.42 9.28 7.62
CA LEU A 56 -11.85 10.17 6.62
C LEU A 56 -12.78 10.34 5.41
N ASP A 57 -13.45 9.28 4.98
CA ASP A 57 -14.44 9.35 3.91
C ASP A 57 -15.60 10.29 4.21
N GLU A 58 -16.03 10.33 5.48
CA GLU A 58 -17.13 11.18 5.96
C GLU A 58 -16.70 12.64 6.18
N LEU A 59 -15.43 12.89 6.50
CA LEU A 59 -14.94 14.20 6.97
C LEU A 59 -14.13 14.97 5.93
N LEU A 60 -13.58 14.30 4.91
CA LEU A 60 -12.80 14.92 3.85
C LEU A 60 -13.70 15.48 2.73
N PRO A 61 -13.24 16.51 2.01
CA PRO A 61 -14.01 17.09 0.91
C PRO A 61 -14.28 16.05 -0.18
N ASN A 62 -15.54 16.00 -0.63
CA ASN A 62 -15.94 15.22 -1.79
C ASN A 62 -15.94 16.11 -3.04
N PHE A 63 -15.16 15.72 -4.04
CA PHE A 63 -15.07 16.39 -5.34
C PHE A 63 -15.90 15.69 -6.43
N ASN A 64 -16.50 14.54 -6.10
CA ASN A 64 -17.34 13.78 -7.02
C ASN A 64 -18.81 14.24 -6.92
N PRO A 65 -19.60 14.06 -7.99
CA PRO A 65 -21.04 14.28 -7.93
C PRO A 65 -21.71 13.35 -6.90
N ALA A 66 -22.85 13.78 -6.34
CA ALA A 66 -23.53 13.09 -5.24
C ALA A 66 -23.99 11.66 -5.56
N ASP A 67 -24.15 11.33 -6.85
CA ASP A 67 -24.54 9.99 -7.32
C ASP A 67 -23.34 9.02 -7.47
N GLN A 68 -22.12 9.49 -7.19
CA GLN A 68 -20.91 8.69 -7.26
C GLN A 68 -20.32 8.44 -5.87
N PRO A 69 -19.51 7.37 -5.71
CA PRO A 69 -18.71 7.20 -4.51
C PRO A 69 -17.84 8.43 -4.29
N SER A 70 -17.58 8.74 -3.01
CA SER A 70 -16.72 9.85 -2.62
C SER A 70 -15.36 9.80 -3.31
N THR A 71 -14.74 10.96 -3.48
CA THR A 71 -13.39 11.06 -4.05
C THR A 71 -12.39 10.21 -3.27
N PHE A 72 -12.47 10.22 -1.93
CA PHE A 72 -11.58 9.44 -1.09
C PHE A 72 -11.78 7.92 -1.26
N ARG A 73 -13.02 7.44 -1.35
CA ARG A 73 -13.31 6.03 -1.62
C ARG A 73 -12.82 5.57 -2.98
N ASN A 74 -12.99 6.36 -4.03
CA ASN A 74 -12.44 6.05 -5.35
C ASN A 74 -10.91 5.99 -5.33
N LEU A 75 -10.27 6.92 -4.62
CA LEU A 75 -8.81 6.92 -4.45
C LEU A 75 -8.32 5.69 -3.67
N LEU A 76 -9.02 5.29 -2.60
CA LEU A 76 -8.70 4.07 -1.86
C LEU A 76 -8.78 2.82 -2.76
N ALA A 77 -9.88 2.67 -3.51
CA ALA A 77 -10.07 1.53 -4.41
C ALA A 77 -8.95 1.46 -5.48
N ASN A 78 -8.72 2.57 -6.18
CA ASN A 78 -7.65 2.66 -7.19
C ASN A 78 -6.27 2.37 -6.59
N THR A 79 -6.02 2.82 -5.35
CA THR A 79 -4.74 2.57 -4.69
C THR A 79 -4.58 1.10 -4.31
N CYS A 80 -5.62 0.45 -3.79
CA CYS A 80 -5.62 -0.98 -3.51
C CYS A 80 -5.36 -1.82 -4.77
N GLU A 81 -6.03 -1.49 -5.88
CA GLU A 81 -5.85 -2.18 -7.16
C GLU A 81 -4.42 -2.04 -7.68
N ASN A 82 -3.88 -0.82 -7.63
CA ASN A 82 -2.49 -0.56 -8.05
C ASN A 82 -1.48 -1.30 -7.18
N GLU A 83 -1.64 -1.26 -5.86
CA GLU A 83 -0.76 -1.98 -4.92
C GLU A 83 -0.81 -3.50 -5.14
N PHE A 84 -2.00 -4.05 -5.39
CA PHE A 84 -2.17 -5.46 -5.70
C PHE A 84 -1.47 -5.86 -7.00
N ASN A 85 -1.72 -5.11 -8.08
CA ASN A 85 -1.12 -5.38 -9.40
C ASN A 85 0.40 -5.24 -9.36
N ASN A 86 0.92 -4.21 -8.68
CA ASN A 86 2.35 -3.98 -8.56
C ASN A 86 3.05 -5.09 -7.76
N ARG A 87 2.42 -5.58 -6.67
CA ARG A 87 2.91 -6.76 -5.93
C ARG A 87 2.93 -8.01 -6.80
N SER A 88 1.89 -8.22 -7.61
CA SER A 88 1.82 -9.36 -8.54
C SER A 88 2.97 -9.34 -9.55
N GLN A 89 3.21 -8.20 -10.19
CA GLN A 89 4.30 -8.02 -11.16
C GLN A 89 5.68 -8.21 -10.52
N LYS A 90 5.88 -7.69 -9.29
CA LYS A 90 7.13 -7.85 -8.55
C LYS A 90 7.42 -9.31 -8.20
N CYS A 91 6.40 -10.06 -7.77
CA CYS A 91 6.54 -11.50 -7.52
C CYS A 91 6.94 -12.28 -8.79
N GLU A 92 6.42 -11.91 -9.96
CA GLU A 92 6.81 -12.52 -11.23
C GLU A 92 8.25 -12.18 -11.63
N SER A 93 8.69 -10.93 -11.44
CA SER A 93 10.07 -10.55 -11.71
C SER A 93 11.06 -11.27 -10.80
N ASP A 94 10.74 -11.38 -9.51
CA ASP A 94 11.62 -12.03 -8.53
C ASP A 94 11.80 -13.53 -8.83
N LYS A 95 10.72 -14.22 -9.25
CA LYS A 95 10.79 -15.62 -9.73
C LYS A 95 11.69 -15.78 -10.95
N LYS A 96 11.57 -14.88 -11.94
CA LYS A 96 12.42 -14.93 -13.14
C LYS A 96 13.90 -14.72 -12.82
N ILE A 97 14.20 -13.79 -11.91
CA ILE A 97 15.57 -13.53 -11.46
C ILE A 97 16.15 -14.78 -10.78
N PHE A 98 15.40 -15.37 -9.85
CA PHE A 98 15.81 -16.58 -9.15
C PHE A 98 16.09 -17.75 -10.11
N ASP A 99 15.19 -18.01 -11.06
CA ASP A 99 15.36 -19.07 -12.06
C ASP A 99 16.59 -18.85 -12.98
N GLU A 100 16.92 -17.60 -13.29
CA GLU A 100 18.08 -17.25 -14.11
C GLU A 100 19.39 -17.43 -13.33
N GLU A 101 19.43 -17.03 -12.05
CA GLU A 101 20.58 -17.25 -11.18
C GLU A 101 20.83 -18.75 -10.95
N GLU A 102 19.79 -19.54 -10.72
CA GLU A 102 19.91 -20.99 -10.58
C GLU A 102 20.46 -21.65 -11.86
N ARG A 103 19.96 -21.25 -13.03
CA ARG A 103 20.48 -21.73 -14.33
C ARG A 103 21.96 -21.39 -14.51
N LYS A 104 22.37 -20.14 -14.20
CA LYS A 104 23.77 -19.71 -14.27
C LYS A 104 24.66 -20.55 -13.33
N LEU A 105 24.19 -20.85 -12.12
CA LEU A 105 24.92 -21.68 -11.16
C LEU A 105 25.12 -23.11 -11.69
N ARG A 106 24.07 -23.73 -12.23
CA ARG A 106 24.12 -25.09 -12.81
C ARG A 106 25.07 -25.17 -14.01
N THR A 107 25.04 -24.18 -14.90
CA THR A 107 25.97 -24.13 -16.05
C THR A 107 27.43 -24.03 -15.61
N LYS A 108 27.74 -23.18 -14.61
CA LYS A 108 29.09 -23.06 -14.05
C LYS A 108 29.60 -24.37 -13.44
N GLN A 109 28.74 -25.08 -12.69
CA GLN A 109 29.10 -26.38 -12.10
C GLN A 109 29.39 -27.44 -13.16
N ARG A 110 28.59 -27.50 -14.24
CA ARG A 110 28.81 -28.45 -15.34
C ARG A 110 30.15 -28.21 -16.06
N ILE A 111 30.49 -26.94 -16.31
CA ILE A 111 31.75 -26.58 -16.97
C ILE A 111 32.95 -26.96 -16.08
N LEU A 112 32.88 -26.70 -14.77
CA LEU A 112 33.97 -27.04 -13.85
C LEU A 112 34.16 -28.56 -13.70
N GLY A 113 33.07 -29.34 -13.74
CA GLY A 113 33.11 -30.80 -13.71
C GLY A 113 33.87 -31.42 -14.90
N ASN A 114 33.89 -30.74 -16.04
CA ASN A 114 34.58 -31.21 -17.25
C ASN A 114 36.11 -31.04 -17.22
N PHE A 115 36.68 -30.33 -16.23
CA PHE A 115 38.13 -30.13 -16.07
C PHE A 115 38.80 -31.10 -15.08
N LYS A 116 38.03 -31.99 -14.44
CA LYS A 116 38.59 -33.08 -13.63
C LYS A 116 38.67 -34.37 -14.44
N PHE A 117 39.52 -34.39 -15.46
CA PHE A 117 40.06 -35.60 -16.09
C PHE A 117 41.52 -35.35 -16.47
#